data_AF-A0A9D6NUA2-F1
#
_entry.id   AF-A0A9D6NUA2-F1
#
_cell.length_a   1.000
_cell.length_b   1.000
_cell.length_c   1.000
_cell.angle_alpha   90.00
_cell.angle_beta   90.00
_cell.angle_gamma   90.00
#
_symmetry.space_group_name_H-M   'P 1'
#
loop_
_entity.id
_entity.type
_entity.pdbx_description
1 polymer ?
#
loop_
_entity_poly.entity_id
_entity_poly.type
_entity_poly.pdbx_seq_one_letter_code
_entity_poly.pdbx_strand_id
1 'polypeptide(L)'
;MRSVAALLTVKEQWLQLAVTKGWVTEAELVAAIAKAQAQRSDTASILLEAKKLTLEQVGLLKAEAAGVAFIDVKEYQIDAAALKLVPEAVARKHQVLPLHRIDSALTAAMDDPWNAVAIDALRAATRLPIINPVVSTPDAIRKAIEHHYGMQIVEEAAARPPKPGSSPMESDPALDQAATAALAGKPPAEAANEVSIIKLVDALLAEAMASRASDIHIEPDGERTRVRFRIDGVLHEIKMFPIGLHEALACRIKILAKLDITEHRLPQDGHISLPPEGRAGDLRISTYPTVSGENIVIRIFDQSAVALKLTDLGFAQENLTQFESLIQRPHGMLLVTGPTGSGKTTTLYAALGQISSMAKNLMTIEDPVEYQMTLIRQTQVNLKAGVTFAAGLRSLLRQDP
;
A
#
# COMPACT_ATOMS: atom_id res chain seq x y z
N MET A 1 30.63 -51.66 15.88
CA MET A 1 30.15 -50.37 15.32
C MET A 1 29.10 -49.83 16.27
N ARG A 2 29.22 -48.58 16.76
CA ARG A 2 28.12 -47.95 17.49
C ARG A 2 26.96 -47.77 16.51
N SER A 3 25.75 -48.16 16.89
CA SER A 3 24.55 -47.90 16.08
C SER A 3 24.46 -46.40 15.79
N VAL A 4 24.12 -46.02 14.56
CA VAL A 4 23.95 -44.61 14.17
C VAL A 4 22.89 -43.89 15.03
N ALA A 5 21.97 -44.64 15.63
CA ALA A 5 21.01 -44.13 16.63
C ALA A 5 21.70 -43.52 17.86
N ALA A 6 22.85 -44.06 18.26
CA ALA A 6 23.57 -43.63 19.45
C ALA A 6 24.45 -42.39 19.22
N LEU A 7 24.56 -41.92 17.97
CA LEU A 7 25.34 -40.74 17.59
C LEU A 7 24.49 -39.47 17.44
N LEU A 8 23.17 -39.62 17.29
CA LEU A 8 22.22 -38.51 17.18
C LEU A 8 21.74 -38.08 18.57
N THR A 9 21.50 -36.79 18.75
CA THR A 9 20.81 -36.31 19.96
C THR A 9 19.35 -36.80 19.97
N VAL A 10 18.70 -36.80 21.14
CA VAL A 10 17.27 -37.16 21.27
C VAL A 10 16.39 -36.35 20.30
N LYS A 11 16.76 -35.09 20.03
CA LYS A 11 16.06 -34.19 19.11
C LYS A 11 16.34 -34.45 17.63
N GLU A 12 17.34 -35.26 17.30
CA GLU A 12 17.76 -35.56 15.92
C GLU A 12 17.47 -37.01 15.53
N GLN A 13 16.88 -37.82 16.41
CA GLN A 13 16.55 -39.23 16.13
C GLN A 13 15.64 -39.40 14.90
N TRP A 14 14.83 -38.38 14.58
CA TRP A 14 14.00 -38.37 13.39
C TRP A 14 14.81 -38.46 12.08
N LEU A 15 16.09 -38.05 12.06
CA LEU A 15 16.96 -38.18 10.88
C LEU A 15 17.25 -39.64 10.49
N GLN A 16 17.05 -40.60 11.39
CA GLN A 16 17.15 -42.02 11.04
C GLN A 16 16.10 -42.43 10.01
N LEU A 17 14.93 -41.79 10.01
CA LEU A 17 13.89 -42.04 9.01
C LEU A 17 14.38 -41.69 7.59
N ALA A 18 15.32 -40.75 7.44
CA ALA A 18 15.91 -40.42 6.14
C ALA A 18 16.72 -41.60 5.56
N VAL A 19 17.39 -42.36 6.43
CA VAL A 19 18.14 -43.57 6.06
C VAL A 19 17.16 -44.70 5.74
N THR A 20 16.13 -44.90 6.56
CA THR A 20 15.09 -45.92 6.33
C THR A 20 14.35 -45.69 5.01
N LYS A 21 14.10 -44.44 4.63
CA LYS A 21 13.48 -44.08 3.35
C LYS A 21 14.45 -44.09 2.16
N GLY A 22 15.74 -44.33 2.39
CA GLY A 22 16.77 -44.39 1.35
C GLY A 22 17.15 -43.03 0.74
N TRP A 23 16.81 -41.91 1.40
CA TRP A 23 17.15 -40.57 0.92
C TRP A 23 18.59 -40.19 1.21
N VAL A 24 19.15 -40.74 2.29
CA VAL A 24 20.54 -40.54 2.71
C VAL A 24 21.11 -41.89 3.11
N THR A 25 22.36 -42.17 2.75
CA THR A 25 23.04 -43.39 3.19
C THR A 25 23.51 -43.28 4.64
N GLU A 26 23.69 -44.41 5.32
CA GLU A 26 24.20 -44.44 6.70
C GLU A 26 25.58 -43.74 6.81
N ALA A 27 26.43 -43.92 5.80
CA ALA A 27 27.73 -43.25 5.73
C ALA A 27 27.63 -41.72 5.60
N GLU A 28 26.69 -41.24 4.78
CA GLU A 28 26.45 -39.79 4.61
C GLU A 28 25.87 -39.15 5.86
N LEU A 29 24.97 -39.84 6.57
CA LEU A 29 24.42 -39.35 7.84
C LEU A 29 25.52 -39.27 8.91
N VAL A 30 26.38 -40.29 9.04
CA VAL A 30 27.52 -40.27 9.97
C VAL A 30 28.50 -39.14 9.65
N ALA A 31 28.80 -38.91 8.36
CA ALA A 31 29.64 -37.80 7.93
C ALA A 31 29.02 -36.44 8.26
N ALA A 32 27.70 -36.29 8.08
CA ALA A 32 26.98 -35.08 8.44
C ALA A 32 27.00 -34.81 9.95
N ILE A 33 26.80 -35.83 10.80
CA ILE A 33 26.88 -35.71 12.26
C ILE A 33 28.28 -35.26 12.70
N ALA A 34 29.34 -35.86 12.14
CA ALA A 34 30.71 -35.50 12.47
C ALA A 34 31.02 -34.04 12.08
N LYS A 35 30.52 -33.59 10.92
CA LYS A 35 30.66 -32.21 10.48
C LYS A 35 29.84 -31.24 11.33
N ALA A 36 28.64 -31.63 11.77
CA ALA A 36 27.77 -30.86 12.67
C ALA A 36 28.44 -30.59 14.00
N GLN A 37 29.06 -31.62 14.58
CA GLN A 37 29.81 -31.51 15.83
C GLN A 37 31.04 -30.61 15.69
N ALA A 38 31.78 -30.71 14.58
CA ALA A 38 32.94 -29.87 14.33
C ALA A 38 32.56 -28.38 14.12
N GLN A 39 31.43 -28.11 13.47
CA GLN A 39 30.96 -26.76 13.14
C GLN A 39 30.01 -26.16 14.19
N ARG A 40 29.62 -26.93 15.21
CA ARG A 40 28.57 -26.57 16.19
C ARG A 40 27.26 -26.14 15.51
N SER A 41 26.89 -26.84 14.45
CA SER A 41 25.67 -26.60 13.68
C SER A 41 24.70 -27.78 13.81
N ASP A 42 23.49 -27.63 13.29
CA ASP A 42 22.51 -28.71 13.24
C ASP A 42 22.80 -29.70 12.10
N THR A 43 22.57 -30.99 12.35
CA THR A 43 22.85 -32.05 11.37
C THR A 43 21.96 -31.92 10.12
N ALA A 44 20.70 -31.48 10.26
CA ALA A 44 19.81 -31.30 9.12
C ALA A 44 20.26 -30.12 8.25
N SER A 45 20.77 -29.03 8.85
CA SER A 45 21.34 -27.90 8.10
C SER A 45 22.49 -28.33 7.18
N ILE A 46 23.38 -29.20 7.65
CA ILE A 46 24.49 -29.72 6.82
C ILE A 46 23.99 -30.58 5.66
N LEU A 47 22.95 -31.40 5.89
CA LEU A 47 22.35 -32.23 4.84
C LEU A 47 21.61 -31.38 3.80
N LEU A 48 21.01 -30.26 4.21
CA LEU A 48 20.40 -29.27 3.32
C LEU A 48 21.47 -28.54 2.47
N GLU A 49 22.55 -28.06 3.09
CA GLU A 49 23.66 -27.40 2.38
C GLU A 49 24.34 -28.32 1.36
N ALA A 50 24.50 -29.60 1.72
CA ALA A 50 25.04 -30.63 0.83
C ALA A 50 24.03 -31.06 -0.27
N LYS A 51 22.83 -30.49 -0.31
CA LYS A 51 21.72 -30.83 -1.21
C LYS A 51 21.34 -32.32 -1.17
N LYS A 52 21.56 -32.96 -0.02
CA LYS A 52 21.20 -34.37 0.22
C LYS A 52 19.75 -34.51 0.69
N LEU A 53 19.24 -33.47 1.37
CA LEU A 53 17.83 -33.33 1.70
C LEU A 53 17.31 -31.99 1.19
N THR A 54 16.01 -31.92 0.97
CA THR A 54 15.25 -30.68 0.71
C THR A 54 14.51 -30.24 1.97
N LEU A 55 14.09 -28.97 2.03
CA LEU A 55 13.29 -28.45 3.15
C LEU A 55 11.97 -29.22 3.33
N GLU A 56 11.34 -29.64 2.24
CA GLU A 56 10.13 -30.46 2.25
C GLU A 56 10.40 -31.85 2.84
N GLN A 57 11.48 -32.51 2.42
CA GLN A 57 11.87 -33.80 2.98
C GLN A 57 12.17 -33.70 4.48
N VAL A 58 12.86 -32.65 4.92
CA VAL A 58 13.09 -32.39 6.35
C VAL A 58 11.77 -32.22 7.10
N GLY A 59 10.85 -31.41 6.57
CA GLY A 59 9.52 -31.23 7.15
C GLY A 59 8.72 -32.53 7.24
N LEU A 60 8.75 -33.37 6.19
CA LEU A 60 8.07 -34.66 6.18
C LEU A 60 8.61 -35.62 7.24
N LEU A 61 9.94 -35.68 7.41
CA LEU A 61 10.57 -36.54 8.42
C LEU A 61 10.20 -36.09 9.84
N LYS A 62 10.20 -34.78 10.09
CA LYS A 62 9.76 -34.22 11.38
C LYS A 62 8.30 -34.52 11.67
N ALA A 63 7.42 -34.37 10.66
CA ALA A 63 6.00 -34.66 10.79
C ALA A 63 5.75 -36.12 11.16
N GLU A 64 6.40 -37.05 10.45
CA GLU A 64 6.28 -38.50 10.69
C GLU A 64 6.81 -38.90 12.07
N ALA A 65 7.97 -38.37 12.48
CA ALA A 65 8.54 -38.64 13.80
C ALA A 65 7.68 -38.06 14.94
N ALA A 66 7.00 -36.94 14.71
CA ALA A 66 6.10 -36.33 15.68
C ALA A 66 4.69 -36.95 15.68
N GLY A 67 4.36 -37.78 14.68
CA GLY A 67 3.02 -38.33 14.49
C GLY A 67 1.98 -37.28 14.09
N VAL A 68 2.39 -36.20 13.41
CA VAL A 68 1.53 -35.11 12.95
C VAL A 68 1.55 -34.99 11.43
N ALA A 69 0.59 -34.26 10.86
CA ALA A 69 0.54 -34.03 9.43
C ALA A 69 1.58 -33.02 8.96
N PHE A 70 2.14 -33.24 7.77
CA PHE A 70 2.83 -32.20 7.01
C PHE A 70 1.79 -31.51 6.09
N ILE A 71 1.73 -30.18 6.14
CA ILE A 71 0.77 -29.39 5.36
C ILE A 71 1.54 -28.35 4.56
N ASP A 72 1.28 -28.28 3.25
CA ASP A 72 1.64 -27.08 2.48
C ASP A 72 0.60 -25.98 2.77
N VAL A 73 1.03 -24.96 3.51
CA VAL A 73 0.17 -23.84 3.90
C VAL A 73 -0.30 -23.00 2.71
N LYS A 74 0.30 -23.14 1.52
CA LYS A 74 -0.14 -22.44 0.31
C LYS A 74 -1.46 -22.99 -0.25
N GLU A 75 -1.69 -24.29 -0.10
CA GLU A 75 -2.87 -24.97 -0.62
C GLU A 75 -3.99 -25.08 0.42
N TYR A 76 -3.71 -24.64 1.65
CA TYR A 76 -4.61 -24.75 2.78
C TYR A 76 -5.48 -23.49 2.93
N GLN A 77 -6.79 -23.66 3.07
CA GLN A 77 -7.68 -22.55 3.40
C GLN A 77 -7.57 -22.22 4.90
N ILE A 78 -7.07 -21.02 5.19
CA ILE A 78 -6.88 -20.53 6.56
C ILE A 78 -8.16 -19.87 7.06
N ASP A 79 -8.58 -20.22 8.27
CA ASP A 79 -9.71 -19.62 8.95
C ASP A 79 -9.35 -18.22 9.50
N ALA A 80 -10.10 -17.20 9.07
CA ALA A 80 -9.95 -15.82 9.53
C ALA A 80 -10.14 -15.70 11.06
N ALA A 81 -10.97 -16.54 11.68
CA ALA A 81 -11.14 -16.53 13.14
C ALA A 81 -9.87 -17.01 13.86
N ALA A 82 -9.15 -17.99 13.29
CA ALA A 82 -7.88 -18.47 13.83
C ALA A 82 -6.76 -17.43 13.70
N LEU A 83 -6.70 -16.71 12.57
CA LEU A 83 -5.75 -15.61 12.36
C LEU A 83 -5.96 -14.48 13.36
N LYS A 84 -7.21 -14.07 13.64
CA LYS A 84 -7.52 -13.00 14.61
C LYS A 84 -7.18 -13.35 16.05
N LEU A 85 -7.17 -14.64 16.40
CA LEU A 85 -6.85 -15.10 17.75
C LEU A 85 -5.36 -14.99 18.08
N VAL A 86 -4.49 -15.11 17.09
CA VAL A 86 -3.03 -15.06 17.28
C VAL A 86 -2.52 -13.69 16.81
N PRO A 87 -1.94 -12.86 17.69
CA PRO A 87 -1.34 -11.61 17.28
C PRO A 87 -0.17 -11.80 16.31
N GLU A 88 -0.05 -10.94 15.30
CA GLU A 88 1.01 -11.00 14.28
C GLU A 88 2.42 -11.04 14.91
N ALA A 89 2.64 -10.27 15.98
CA ALA A 89 3.93 -10.24 16.68
C ALA A 89 4.31 -11.62 17.24
N VAL A 90 3.35 -12.41 17.71
CA VAL A 90 3.57 -13.78 18.20
C VAL A 90 3.83 -14.71 17.03
N ALA A 91 3.01 -14.64 15.97
CA ALA A 91 3.17 -15.43 14.75
C ALA A 91 4.55 -15.24 14.12
N ARG A 92 5.02 -13.99 13.95
CA ARG A 92 6.34 -13.66 13.39
C ARG A 92 7.49 -14.08 14.29
N LYS A 93 7.42 -13.79 15.58
CA LYS A 93 8.50 -14.07 16.53
C LYS A 93 8.77 -15.58 16.65
N HIS A 94 7.70 -16.38 16.62
CA HIS A 94 7.80 -17.82 16.80
C HIS A 94 7.72 -18.62 15.50
N GLN A 95 7.60 -17.94 14.34
CA GLN A 95 7.41 -18.56 13.03
C GLN A 95 6.28 -19.61 13.03
N VAL A 96 5.11 -19.18 13.49
CA VAL A 96 3.91 -20.03 13.57
C VAL A 96 2.75 -19.38 12.83
N LEU A 97 1.98 -20.20 12.10
CA LEU A 97 0.82 -19.75 11.36
C LEU A 97 -0.44 -20.49 11.86
N PRO A 98 -1.43 -19.81 12.46
CA PRO A 98 -2.69 -20.46 12.82
C PRO A 98 -3.44 -20.86 11.53
N LEU A 99 -3.94 -22.09 11.47
CA LEU A 99 -4.67 -22.60 10.30
C LEU A 99 -6.18 -22.57 10.54
N HIS A 100 -6.64 -23.22 11.60
CA HIS A 100 -8.06 -23.27 11.95
C HIS A 100 -8.23 -23.51 13.45
N ARG A 101 -9.40 -23.16 13.97
CA ARG A 101 -9.81 -23.48 15.34
C ARG A 101 -11.03 -24.40 15.31
N ILE A 102 -10.94 -25.52 16.03
CA ILE A 102 -12.09 -26.38 16.33
C ILE A 102 -12.26 -26.38 17.84
N ASP A 103 -13.40 -25.87 18.31
CA ASP A 103 -13.74 -25.74 19.73
C ASP A 103 -12.64 -25.03 20.56
N SER A 104 -11.96 -25.79 21.42
CA SER A 104 -10.89 -25.34 22.31
C SER A 104 -9.49 -25.74 21.83
N ALA A 105 -9.36 -26.19 20.58
CA ALA A 105 -8.11 -26.60 19.96
C ALA A 105 -7.76 -25.69 18.77
N LEU A 106 -6.54 -25.15 18.77
CA LEU A 106 -5.97 -24.43 17.64
C LEU A 106 -5.01 -25.33 16.88
N THR A 107 -5.23 -25.49 15.57
CA THR A 107 -4.25 -26.11 14.70
C THR A 107 -3.32 -25.03 14.15
N ALA A 108 -2.00 -25.18 14.35
CA ALA A 108 -1.00 -24.21 13.92
C ALA A 108 0.14 -24.88 13.15
N ALA A 109 0.50 -24.30 12.00
CA ALA A 109 1.66 -24.72 11.22
C ALA A 109 2.95 -24.17 11.82
N MET A 110 3.93 -25.05 11.99
CA MET A 110 5.22 -24.79 12.61
C MET A 110 6.34 -25.50 11.84
N ASP A 111 7.57 -25.02 11.90
CA ASP A 111 8.75 -25.70 11.32
C ASP A 111 9.31 -26.81 12.22
N ASP A 112 9.09 -26.67 13.53
CA ASP A 112 9.44 -27.64 14.57
C ASP A 112 8.21 -27.94 15.45
N PRO A 113 7.63 -29.15 15.35
CA PRO A 113 6.46 -29.53 16.14
C PRO A 113 6.76 -29.72 17.63
N TRP A 114 8.04 -29.80 18.03
CA TRP A 114 8.47 -29.96 19.43
C TRP A 114 8.87 -28.64 20.10
N ASN A 115 8.65 -27.50 19.44
CA ASN A 115 8.99 -26.20 19.99
C ASN A 115 8.00 -25.78 21.10
N ALA A 116 8.28 -26.23 22.32
CA ALA A 116 7.46 -25.95 23.50
C ALA A 116 7.28 -24.44 23.76
N VAL A 117 8.30 -23.62 23.48
CA VAL A 117 8.24 -22.17 23.68
C VAL A 117 7.20 -21.53 22.76
N ALA A 118 7.18 -21.94 21.50
CA ALA A 118 6.20 -21.46 20.52
C ALA A 118 4.78 -21.95 20.84
N ILE A 119 4.63 -23.22 21.28
CA ILE A 119 3.36 -23.79 21.73
C ILE A 119 2.82 -23.02 22.94
N ASP A 120 3.64 -22.75 23.94
CA ASP A 120 3.22 -22.04 25.15
C ASP A 120 2.90 -20.57 24.86
N ALA A 121 3.63 -19.93 23.94
CA ALA A 121 3.30 -18.59 23.47
C ALA A 121 1.94 -18.54 22.77
N LEU A 122 1.61 -19.54 21.94
CA LEU A 122 0.29 -19.67 21.30
C LEU A 122 -0.81 -19.90 22.34
N ARG A 123 -0.59 -20.76 23.34
CA ARG A 123 -1.54 -20.96 24.44
C ARG A 123 -1.80 -19.67 25.21
N ALA A 124 -0.74 -18.94 25.55
CA ALA A 124 -0.85 -17.67 26.28
C ALA A 124 -1.61 -16.60 25.48
N ALA A 125 -1.33 -16.50 24.18
CA ALA A 125 -1.97 -15.53 23.29
C ALA A 125 -3.46 -15.84 23.05
N THR A 126 -3.78 -17.11 22.77
CA THR A 126 -5.14 -17.52 22.37
C THR A 126 -6.03 -17.92 23.55
N ARG A 127 -5.46 -18.17 24.73
CA ARG A 127 -6.11 -18.76 25.91
C ARG A 127 -6.74 -20.14 25.64
N LEU A 128 -6.28 -20.83 24.59
CA LEU A 128 -6.75 -22.17 24.25
C LEU A 128 -5.85 -23.23 24.91
N PRO A 129 -6.43 -24.26 25.55
CA PRO A 129 -5.65 -25.29 26.24
C PRO A 129 -4.89 -26.22 25.26
N ILE A 130 -5.48 -26.46 24.08
CA ILE A 130 -4.97 -27.45 23.11
C ILE A 130 -4.41 -26.71 21.90
N ILE A 131 -3.14 -26.99 21.59
CA ILE A 131 -2.48 -26.56 20.35
C ILE A 131 -2.09 -27.85 19.62
N ASN A 132 -2.59 -28.02 18.40
CA ASN A 132 -2.27 -29.12 17.51
C ASN A 132 -1.21 -28.64 16.51
N PRO A 133 0.08 -28.96 16.72
CA PRO A 133 1.11 -28.59 15.78
C PRO A 133 0.98 -29.43 14.51
N VAL A 134 1.07 -28.78 13.36
CA VAL A 134 1.30 -29.43 12.07
C VAL A 134 2.59 -28.88 11.48
N VAL A 135 3.29 -29.69 10.69
CA VAL A 135 4.60 -29.28 10.16
C VAL A 135 4.42 -28.63 8.79
N SER A 136 5.08 -27.51 8.58
CA SER A 136 5.25 -26.92 7.25
C SER A 136 6.66 -26.38 7.09
N THR A 137 7.02 -25.96 5.88
CA THR A 137 8.36 -25.41 5.64
C THR A 137 8.47 -23.99 6.19
N PRO A 138 9.63 -23.58 6.75
CA PRO A 138 9.84 -22.23 7.26
C PRO A 138 9.53 -21.14 6.23
N ASP A 139 9.89 -21.38 4.97
CA ASP A 139 9.64 -20.44 3.87
C ASP A 139 8.15 -20.26 3.58
N ALA A 140 7.38 -21.36 3.58
CA ALA A 140 5.95 -21.31 3.35
C ALA A 140 5.24 -20.59 4.50
N ILE A 141 5.62 -20.89 5.76
CA ILE A 141 5.07 -20.22 6.95
C ILE A 141 5.33 -18.71 6.90
N ARG A 142 6.57 -18.28 6.63
CA ARG A 142 6.93 -16.86 6.57
C ARG A 142 6.12 -16.09 5.52
N LYS A 143 6.06 -16.63 4.30
CA LYS A 143 5.30 -16.03 3.19
C LYS A 143 3.80 -15.95 3.51
N ALA A 144 3.25 -17.00 4.13
CA ALA A 144 1.85 -17.01 4.52
C ALA A 144 1.56 -15.99 5.64
N ILE A 145 2.44 -15.83 6.63
CA ILE A 145 2.30 -14.79 7.67
C ILE A 145 2.27 -13.40 7.03
N GLU A 146 3.20 -13.11 6.11
CA GLU A 146 3.23 -11.83 5.39
C GLU A 146 1.95 -11.56 4.60
N HIS A 147 1.43 -12.58 3.93
CA HIS A 147 0.22 -12.49 3.12
C HIS A 147 -1.04 -12.26 3.97
N HIS A 148 -1.29 -13.12 4.95
CA HIS A 148 -2.55 -13.14 5.70
C HIS A 148 -2.65 -12.05 6.76
N TYR A 149 -1.59 -11.77 7.50
CA TYR A 149 -1.60 -10.66 8.47
C TYR A 149 -1.49 -9.30 7.78
N GLY A 150 -0.82 -9.23 6.61
CA GLY A 150 -0.84 -8.03 5.76
C GLY A 150 -2.25 -7.66 5.33
N MET A 151 -3.07 -8.64 4.93
CA MET A 151 -4.48 -8.44 4.56
C MET A 151 -5.40 -8.01 5.70
N GLN A 152 -5.17 -8.46 6.94
CA GLN A 152 -6.02 -8.05 8.07
C GLN A 152 -5.95 -6.54 8.32
N ILE A 153 -4.77 -5.93 8.14
CA ILE A 153 -4.60 -4.47 8.20
C ILE A 153 -5.43 -3.79 7.11
N VAL A 154 -5.54 -4.40 5.93
CA VAL A 154 -6.36 -3.91 4.81
C VAL A 154 -7.85 -3.99 5.13
N GLU A 155 -8.32 -5.12 5.66
CA GLU A 155 -9.73 -5.29 6.05
C GLU A 155 -10.12 -4.38 7.22
N GLU A 156 -9.29 -4.21 8.23
CA GLU A 156 -9.55 -3.29 9.35
C GLU A 156 -9.53 -1.82 8.90
N ALA A 157 -8.66 -1.46 7.96
CA ALA A 157 -8.65 -0.14 7.35
C ALA A 157 -9.90 0.12 6.49
N ALA A 158 -10.40 -0.91 5.79
CA ALA A 158 -11.61 -0.83 4.96
C ALA A 158 -12.93 -0.95 5.76
N ALA A 159 -12.90 -1.57 6.94
CA ALA A 159 -14.08 -1.76 7.80
C ALA A 159 -14.44 -0.54 8.65
N ARG A 160 -13.60 0.51 8.67
CA ARG A 160 -13.92 1.77 9.36
C ARG A 160 -14.93 2.54 8.49
N PRO A 161 -16.18 2.76 8.95
CA PRO A 161 -17.17 3.41 8.12
C PRO A 161 -16.71 4.83 7.76
N PRO A 162 -16.93 5.27 6.51
CA PRO A 162 -16.70 6.66 6.14
C PRO A 162 -17.46 7.58 7.09
N LYS A 163 -16.82 8.69 7.51
CA LYS A 163 -17.52 9.74 8.28
C LYS A 163 -18.73 10.22 7.45
N PRO A 164 -19.86 10.57 8.09
CA PRO A 164 -21.06 10.98 7.37
C PRO A 164 -20.74 12.16 6.44
N GLY A 165 -20.98 11.97 5.13
CA GLY A 165 -20.68 12.95 4.08
C GLY A 165 -19.64 12.50 3.02
N SER A 166 -19.05 11.31 3.15
CA SER A 166 -18.25 10.71 2.07
C SER A 166 -19.03 9.61 1.37
N SER A 167 -19.50 9.90 0.16
CA SER A 167 -20.09 8.88 -0.71
C SER A 167 -19.00 7.88 -1.12
N PRO A 168 -19.31 6.58 -1.22
CA PRO A 168 -18.44 5.63 -1.92
C PRO A 168 -18.16 6.19 -3.31
N MET A 169 -16.89 6.20 -3.73
CA MET A 169 -16.55 6.56 -5.10
C MET A 169 -17.25 5.53 -6.00
N GLU A 170 -18.25 5.94 -6.78
CA GLU A 170 -18.86 5.05 -7.77
C GLU A 170 -17.79 4.68 -8.78
N SER A 171 -17.30 3.44 -8.70
CA SER A 171 -16.34 2.92 -9.66
C SER A 171 -17.07 2.64 -10.97
N ASP A 172 -16.48 3.09 -12.09
CA ASP A 172 -16.95 2.70 -13.41
C ASP A 172 -16.76 1.17 -13.55
N PRO A 173 -17.82 0.37 -13.73
CA PRO A 173 -17.70 -1.08 -13.85
C PRO A 173 -16.82 -1.51 -15.03
N ALA A 174 -16.63 -0.65 -16.05
CA ALA A 174 -15.70 -0.91 -17.14
C ALA A 174 -14.22 -0.71 -16.74
N LEU A 175 -13.92 0.23 -15.83
CA LEU A 175 -12.57 0.41 -15.28
C LEU A 175 -12.22 -0.72 -14.30
N ASP A 176 -13.18 -1.16 -13.51
CA ASP A 176 -12.99 -2.33 -12.65
C ASP A 176 -12.79 -3.59 -13.48
N GLN A 177 -13.56 -3.81 -14.56
CA GLN A 177 -13.33 -4.93 -15.49
C GLN A 177 -12.02 -4.84 -16.28
N ALA A 178 -11.55 -3.64 -16.65
CA ALA A 178 -10.26 -3.44 -17.30
C ALA A 178 -9.09 -3.76 -16.35
N ALA A 179 -9.23 -3.44 -15.06
CA ALA A 179 -8.31 -3.88 -14.01
C ALA A 179 -8.28 -5.41 -13.89
N THR A 180 -9.46 -6.05 -13.91
CA THR A 180 -9.58 -7.51 -13.84
C THR A 180 -9.03 -8.20 -15.10
N ALA A 181 -9.20 -7.58 -16.27
CA ALA A 181 -8.77 -8.15 -17.56
C ALA A 181 -7.27 -8.00 -17.82
N ALA A 182 -6.65 -6.91 -17.37
CA ALA A 182 -5.20 -6.70 -17.52
C ALA A 182 -4.33 -7.65 -16.67
N LEU A 183 -4.97 -8.42 -15.78
CA LEU A 183 -4.36 -9.42 -14.90
C LEU A 183 -5.01 -10.82 -15.04
N ALA A 184 -5.78 -11.05 -16.10
CA ALA A 184 -6.55 -12.28 -16.29
C ALA A 184 -5.67 -13.54 -16.34
N GLY A 185 -5.92 -14.49 -15.42
CA GLY A 185 -5.24 -15.79 -15.33
C GLY A 185 -4.98 -16.31 -13.90
N LYS A 186 -5.41 -15.59 -12.87
CA LYS A 186 -5.01 -15.83 -11.46
C LYS A 186 -6.11 -16.49 -10.61
N PRO A 187 -5.74 -17.30 -9.60
CA PRO A 187 -6.68 -18.11 -8.80
C PRO A 187 -7.62 -17.27 -7.90
N PRO A 188 -8.75 -17.84 -7.41
CA PRO A 188 -9.80 -17.12 -6.68
C PRO A 188 -9.36 -16.34 -5.43
N ALA A 189 -8.26 -16.75 -4.78
CA ALA A 189 -7.69 -16.03 -3.63
C ALA A 189 -7.11 -14.66 -4.02
N GLU A 190 -6.63 -14.50 -5.26
CA GLU A 190 -6.12 -13.22 -5.76
C GLU A 190 -7.25 -12.25 -6.10
N ALA A 191 -8.42 -12.74 -6.51
CA ALA A 191 -9.62 -11.91 -6.72
C ALA A 191 -10.18 -11.33 -5.41
N ALA A 192 -10.06 -12.06 -4.29
CA ALA A 192 -10.40 -11.53 -2.96
C ALA A 192 -9.41 -10.43 -2.52
N ASN A 193 -8.12 -10.58 -2.87
CA ASN A 193 -7.12 -9.54 -2.64
C ASN A 193 -7.44 -8.26 -3.42
N GLU A 194 -7.85 -8.38 -4.69
CA GLU A 194 -8.20 -7.24 -5.55
C GLU A 194 -9.32 -6.37 -4.96
N VAL A 195 -10.41 -6.98 -4.49
CA VAL A 195 -11.52 -6.25 -3.84
C VAL A 195 -11.04 -5.53 -2.57
N SER A 196 -10.07 -6.09 -1.86
CA SER A 196 -9.48 -5.49 -0.66
C SER A 196 -8.58 -4.30 -1.00
N ILE A 197 -7.80 -4.39 -2.09
CA ILE A 197 -6.92 -3.31 -2.58
C ILE A 197 -7.73 -2.12 -3.08
N ILE A 198 -8.83 -2.36 -3.82
CA ILE A 198 -9.73 -1.31 -4.29
C ILE A 198 -10.25 -0.51 -3.09
N LYS A 199 -10.82 -1.20 -2.10
CA LYS A 199 -11.33 -0.57 -0.86
C LYS A 199 -10.24 0.17 -0.10
N LEU A 200 -9.02 -0.33 -0.09
CA LEU A 200 -7.89 0.33 0.58
C LEU A 200 -7.55 1.66 -0.06
N VAL A 201 -7.42 1.70 -1.40
CA VAL A 201 -7.13 2.93 -2.13
C VAL A 201 -8.26 3.94 -1.91
N ASP A 202 -9.52 3.51 -2.01
CA ASP A 202 -10.67 4.36 -1.76
C ASP A 202 -10.69 4.91 -0.33
N ALA A 203 -10.39 4.07 0.66
CA ALA A 203 -10.30 4.47 2.06
C ALA A 203 -9.15 5.47 2.30
N LEU A 204 -7.99 5.28 1.67
CA LEU A 204 -6.86 6.20 1.76
C LEU A 204 -7.20 7.57 1.16
N LEU A 205 -7.83 7.59 -0.02
CA LEU A 205 -8.29 8.82 -0.66
C LEU A 205 -9.33 9.55 0.21
N ALA A 206 -10.31 8.83 0.73
CA ALA A 206 -11.33 9.39 1.61
C ALA A 206 -10.74 9.95 2.92
N GLU A 207 -9.80 9.23 3.54
CA GLU A 207 -9.12 9.66 4.77
C GLU A 207 -8.27 10.91 4.53
N ALA A 208 -7.56 10.99 3.39
CA ALA A 208 -6.79 12.16 3.00
C ALA A 208 -7.68 13.40 2.78
N MET A 209 -8.78 13.25 2.06
CA MET A 209 -9.76 14.32 1.84
C MET A 209 -10.42 14.78 3.16
N ALA A 210 -10.79 13.84 4.03
CA ALA A 210 -11.36 14.15 5.34
C ALA A 210 -10.37 14.91 6.23
N SER A 211 -9.08 14.59 6.11
CA SER A 211 -7.99 15.24 6.85
C SER A 211 -7.49 16.54 6.19
N ARG A 212 -8.10 16.97 5.07
CA ARG A 212 -7.67 18.13 4.26
C ARG A 212 -6.19 18.09 3.86
N ALA A 213 -5.70 16.90 3.51
CA ALA A 213 -4.35 16.74 3.00
C ALA A 213 -4.21 17.39 1.61
N SER A 214 -3.07 18.03 1.36
CA SER A 214 -2.71 18.56 0.03
C SER A 214 -2.08 17.49 -0.87
N ASP A 215 -1.34 16.56 -0.28
CA ASP A 215 -0.64 15.49 -1.00
C ASP A 215 -0.74 14.18 -0.21
N ILE A 216 -0.88 13.07 -0.93
CA ILE A 216 -0.70 11.70 -0.44
C ILE A 216 0.60 11.18 -1.02
N HIS A 217 1.45 10.64 -0.16
CA HIS A 217 2.70 9.98 -0.52
C HIS A 217 2.59 8.50 -0.22
N ILE A 218 2.88 7.64 -1.20
CA ILE A 218 2.92 6.18 -1.06
C ILE A 218 4.31 5.73 -1.51
N GLU A 219 5.14 5.39 -0.54
CA GLU A 219 6.59 5.26 -0.68
C GLU A 219 7.02 3.83 -0.35
N PRO A 220 7.78 3.13 -1.22
CA PRO A 220 8.43 1.89 -0.83
C PRO A 220 9.62 2.24 0.09
N ASP A 221 9.68 1.60 1.25
CA ASP A 221 10.66 1.85 2.31
C ASP A 221 11.17 0.54 2.89
N GLY A 222 12.20 -0.01 2.25
CA GLY A 222 12.76 -1.32 2.60
C GLY A 222 11.73 -2.44 2.46
N GLU A 223 11.38 -3.09 3.57
CA GLU A 223 10.40 -4.18 3.63
C GLU A 223 8.95 -3.70 3.87
N ARG A 224 8.70 -2.39 3.77
CA ARG A 224 7.39 -1.79 4.02
C ARG A 224 7.00 -0.80 2.92
N THR A 225 5.69 -0.58 2.81
CA THR A 225 5.11 0.56 2.11
C THR A 225 4.68 1.58 3.14
N ARG A 226 5.24 2.79 3.07
CA ARG A 226 4.91 3.90 3.96
C ARG A 226 3.91 4.82 3.28
N VAL A 227 2.84 5.18 3.97
CA VAL A 227 1.86 6.18 3.50
C VAL A 227 1.91 7.41 4.38
N ARG A 228 2.16 8.57 3.76
CA ARG A 228 2.20 9.87 4.44
C ARG A 228 1.25 10.86 3.80
N PHE A 229 0.62 11.72 4.59
CA PHE A 229 -0.16 12.84 4.10
C PHE A 229 0.58 14.15 4.37
N ARG A 230 0.53 15.09 3.42
CA ARG A 230 0.91 16.47 3.68
C ARG A 230 -0.32 17.23 4.16
N ILE A 231 -0.30 17.68 5.41
CA ILE A 231 -1.38 18.47 6.02
C ILE A 231 -0.74 19.78 6.48
N ASP A 232 -1.30 20.91 6.04
CA ASP A 232 -0.78 22.25 6.35
C ASP A 232 0.73 22.41 6.07
N GLY A 233 1.20 21.76 5.00
CA GLY A 233 2.61 21.79 4.56
C GLY A 233 3.52 20.75 5.21
N VAL A 234 3.10 20.10 6.30
CA VAL A 234 3.90 19.12 7.06
C VAL A 234 3.53 17.69 6.68
N LEU A 235 4.52 16.81 6.54
CA LEU A 235 4.31 15.39 6.26
C LEU A 235 4.05 14.61 7.56
N HIS A 236 2.93 13.90 7.59
CA HIS A 236 2.52 13.03 8.68
C HIS A 236 2.49 11.58 8.20
N GLU A 237 3.13 10.67 8.94
CA GLU A 237 2.99 9.23 8.69
C GLU A 237 1.62 8.75 9.18
N ILE A 238 0.88 8.12 8.28
CA ILE A 238 -0.52 7.73 8.53
C ILE A 238 -0.60 6.22 8.73
N LYS A 239 -0.02 5.45 7.80
CA LYS A 239 -0.04 3.98 7.84
C LYS A 239 1.25 3.40 7.26
N MET A 240 1.54 2.18 7.69
CA MET A 240 2.56 1.32 7.09
C MET A 240 1.92 -0.02 6.71
N PHE A 241 2.31 -0.53 5.54
CA PHE A 241 1.87 -1.82 5.02
C PHE A 241 3.08 -2.69 4.69
N PRO A 242 2.93 -4.03 4.61
CA PRO A 242 3.98 -4.89 4.07
C PRO A 242 4.31 -4.56 2.61
N ILE A 243 5.59 -4.67 2.21
CA ILE A 243 6.03 -4.35 0.85
C ILE A 243 5.31 -5.15 -0.25
N GLY A 244 4.81 -6.36 0.07
CA GLY A 244 4.04 -7.18 -0.88
C GLY A 244 2.75 -6.53 -1.39
N LEU A 245 2.23 -5.50 -0.73
CA LEU A 245 1.07 -4.73 -1.18
C LEU A 245 1.44 -3.55 -2.08
N HIS A 246 2.72 -3.17 -2.16
CA HIS A 246 3.16 -1.95 -2.82
C HIS A 246 2.81 -1.92 -4.30
N GLU A 247 3.13 -3.00 -5.01
CA GLU A 247 2.91 -3.13 -6.45
C GLU A 247 1.42 -3.11 -6.79
N ALA A 248 0.59 -3.74 -5.94
CA ALA A 248 -0.85 -3.76 -6.11
C ALA A 248 -1.48 -2.37 -5.92
N LEU A 249 -1.01 -1.61 -4.92
CA LEU A 249 -1.39 -0.21 -4.73
C LEU A 249 -1.00 0.63 -5.94
N ALA A 250 0.24 0.47 -6.44
CA ALA A 250 0.74 1.17 -7.61
C ALA A 250 -0.10 0.90 -8.86
N CYS A 251 -0.41 -0.37 -9.11
CA CYS A 251 -1.23 -0.80 -10.24
C CYS A 251 -2.64 -0.20 -10.17
N ARG A 252 -3.32 -0.27 -9.01
CA ARG A 252 -4.67 0.31 -8.87
C ARG A 252 -4.67 1.81 -9.13
N ILE A 253 -3.69 2.55 -8.61
CA ILE A 253 -3.58 3.99 -8.83
C ILE A 253 -3.32 4.30 -10.31
N LYS A 254 -2.43 3.55 -10.97
CA LYS A 254 -2.17 3.70 -12.41
C LYS A 254 -3.42 3.47 -13.25
N ILE A 255 -4.22 2.45 -12.93
CA ILE A 255 -5.47 2.17 -13.63
C ILE A 255 -6.45 3.35 -13.49
N LEU A 256 -6.66 3.84 -12.26
CA LEU A 256 -7.54 4.99 -12.03
C LEU A 256 -7.06 6.23 -12.81
N ALA A 257 -5.76 6.46 -12.87
CA ALA A 257 -5.14 7.58 -13.57
C ALA A 257 -4.92 7.34 -15.08
N LYS A 258 -5.37 6.20 -15.62
CA LYS A 258 -5.19 5.81 -17.04
C LYS A 258 -3.72 5.78 -17.49
N LEU A 259 -2.83 5.35 -16.60
CA LEU A 259 -1.40 5.20 -16.83
C LEU A 259 -1.05 3.79 -17.35
N ASP A 260 0.15 3.63 -17.92
CA ASP A 260 0.63 2.33 -18.38
C ASP A 260 1.07 1.48 -17.18
N ILE A 261 0.30 0.43 -16.90
CA ILE A 261 0.57 -0.51 -15.81
C ILE A 261 1.79 -1.40 -16.05
N THR A 262 2.23 -1.54 -17.31
CA THR A 262 3.35 -2.43 -17.68
C THR A 262 4.71 -1.73 -17.59
N GLU A 263 4.71 -0.39 -17.62
CA GLU A 263 5.91 0.42 -17.53
C GLU A 263 6.17 0.88 -16.09
N HIS A 264 7.30 0.48 -15.52
CA HIS A 264 7.71 0.81 -14.15
C HIS A 264 9.06 1.54 -14.08
N ARG A 265 9.71 1.78 -15.22
CA ARG A 265 11.09 2.31 -15.30
C ARG A 265 11.13 3.78 -15.67
N LEU A 266 10.00 4.35 -16.09
CA LEU A 266 9.88 5.75 -16.47
C LEU A 266 8.88 6.45 -15.54
N PRO A 267 9.13 7.72 -15.18
CA PRO A 267 8.12 8.53 -14.51
C PRO A 267 6.86 8.64 -15.36
N GLN A 268 5.69 8.61 -14.72
CA GLN A 268 4.40 8.77 -15.38
C GLN A 268 3.55 9.79 -14.62
N ASP A 269 2.84 10.64 -15.35
CA ASP A 269 1.94 11.65 -14.79
C ASP A 269 0.54 11.46 -15.34
N GLY A 270 -0.46 11.49 -14.45
CA GLY A 270 -1.86 11.25 -14.78
C GLY A 270 -2.80 12.11 -13.96
N HIS A 271 -4.09 12.00 -14.25
CA HIS A 271 -5.15 12.69 -13.52
C HIS A 271 -6.30 11.74 -13.22
N ILE A 272 -6.95 11.94 -12.07
CA ILE A 272 -8.21 11.28 -11.71
C ILE A 272 -9.22 12.38 -11.40
N SER A 273 -10.32 12.41 -12.15
CA SER A 273 -11.44 13.31 -11.87
C SER A 273 -12.45 12.59 -10.98
N LEU A 274 -12.69 13.13 -9.78
CA LEU A 274 -13.67 12.57 -8.84
C LEU A 274 -15.06 13.15 -9.14
N PRO A 275 -16.13 12.31 -9.08
CA PRO A 275 -17.49 12.79 -9.29
C PRO A 275 -17.91 13.83 -8.23
N PRO A 276 -18.88 14.70 -8.55
CA PRO A 276 -19.23 15.86 -7.72
C PRO A 276 -19.83 15.54 -6.34
N GLU A 277 -20.36 14.32 -6.15
CA GLU A 277 -21.10 13.93 -4.95
C GLU A 277 -20.16 13.53 -3.80
N GLY A 278 -19.61 14.53 -3.11
CA GLY A 278 -18.93 14.35 -1.81
C GLY A 278 -17.75 15.28 -1.59
N ARG A 279 -17.09 15.69 -2.69
CA ARG A 279 -16.20 16.85 -2.86
C ARG A 279 -15.62 16.71 -4.26
N ALA A 280 -16.05 17.56 -5.20
CA ALA A 280 -15.44 17.61 -6.52
C ALA A 280 -13.94 17.87 -6.37
N GLY A 281 -13.12 16.92 -6.79
CA GLY A 281 -11.68 16.97 -6.65
C GLY A 281 -11.03 16.53 -7.95
N ASP A 282 -10.02 17.27 -8.37
CA ASP A 282 -9.09 16.79 -9.40
C ASP A 282 -7.85 16.27 -8.66
N LEU A 283 -7.48 15.02 -8.92
CA LEU A 283 -6.27 14.45 -8.36
C LEU A 283 -5.21 14.43 -9.46
N ARG A 284 -4.01 14.92 -9.16
CA ARG A 284 -2.84 14.73 -10.04
C ARG A 284 -1.95 13.66 -9.47
N ILE A 285 -1.60 12.69 -10.30
CA ILE A 285 -0.86 11.50 -9.91
C ILE A 285 0.47 11.59 -10.60
N SER A 286 1.54 11.35 -9.85
CA SER A 286 2.89 11.19 -10.37
C SER A 286 3.47 9.89 -9.82
N THR A 287 3.92 9.01 -10.70
CA THR A 287 4.70 7.82 -10.34
C THR A 287 6.16 8.05 -10.73
N TYR A 288 7.08 7.65 -9.86
CA TYR A 288 8.51 7.81 -10.09
C TYR A 288 9.27 6.53 -9.72
N PRO A 289 10.09 5.97 -10.62
CA PRO A 289 10.84 4.75 -10.35
C PRO A 289 11.89 4.98 -9.23
N THR A 290 11.92 4.10 -8.24
CA THR A 290 12.98 4.05 -7.21
C THR A 290 13.61 2.67 -7.11
N VAL A 291 14.64 2.53 -6.28
CA VAL A 291 15.37 1.26 -6.08
C VAL A 291 14.48 0.14 -5.52
N SER A 292 13.45 0.48 -4.76
CA SER A 292 12.58 -0.49 -4.04
C SER A 292 11.15 -0.56 -4.60
N GLY A 293 10.91 0.03 -5.77
CA GLY A 293 9.59 0.13 -6.39
C GLY A 293 9.25 1.56 -6.79
N GLU A 294 8.03 1.77 -7.30
CA GLU A 294 7.60 3.10 -7.70
C GLU A 294 7.18 3.93 -6.48
N ASN A 295 7.74 5.13 -6.34
CA ASN A 295 7.20 6.14 -5.44
C ASN A 295 5.99 6.80 -6.11
N ILE A 296 4.92 7.01 -5.36
CA ILE A 296 3.67 7.59 -5.89
C ILE A 296 3.29 8.80 -5.05
N VAL A 297 3.01 9.90 -5.74
CA VAL A 297 2.48 11.12 -5.14
C VAL A 297 1.14 11.45 -5.79
N ILE A 298 0.12 11.64 -4.96
CA ILE A 298 -1.20 12.10 -5.39
C ILE A 298 -1.42 13.48 -4.79
N ARG A 299 -1.49 14.50 -5.63
CA ARG A 299 -1.86 15.86 -5.22
C ARG A 299 -3.36 16.02 -5.30
N ILE A 300 -3.97 16.46 -4.21
CA ILE A 300 -5.41 16.67 -4.09
C ILE A 300 -5.69 18.14 -4.35
N PHE A 301 -6.41 18.45 -5.43
CA PHE A 301 -6.95 19.79 -5.67
C PHE A 301 -8.39 19.83 -5.19
N ASP A 302 -8.64 20.57 -4.10
CA ASP A 302 -9.98 20.85 -3.62
C ASP A 302 -10.63 21.92 -4.51
N GLN A 303 -11.61 21.54 -5.33
CA GLN A 303 -12.33 22.48 -6.18
C GLN A 303 -13.25 23.40 -5.37
N SER A 304 -13.42 23.19 -4.04
CA SER A 304 -14.19 24.13 -3.22
C SER A 304 -13.56 25.52 -3.18
N ALA A 305 -12.26 25.64 -3.46
CA ALA A 305 -11.57 26.93 -3.57
C ALA A 305 -12.14 27.82 -4.71
N VAL A 306 -12.77 27.23 -5.74
CA VAL A 306 -13.40 27.95 -6.85
C VAL A 306 -14.58 28.81 -6.37
N ALA A 307 -15.22 28.46 -5.26
CA ALA A 307 -16.39 29.15 -4.72
C ALA A 307 -16.06 30.20 -3.64
N LEU A 308 -14.77 30.41 -3.31
CA LEU A 308 -14.37 31.36 -2.27
C LEU A 308 -14.63 32.80 -2.73
N LYS A 309 -15.39 33.55 -1.92
CA LYS A 309 -15.55 34.99 -2.09
C LYS A 309 -14.41 35.71 -1.40
N LEU A 310 -14.11 36.94 -1.83
CA LEU A 310 -13.10 37.77 -1.15
C LEU A 310 -13.43 37.99 0.34
N THR A 311 -14.72 38.01 0.71
CA THR A 311 -15.20 38.07 2.10
C THR A 311 -14.76 36.89 2.96
N ASP A 312 -14.50 35.73 2.36
CA ASP A 312 -14.18 34.49 3.07
C ASP A 312 -12.68 34.36 3.35
N LEU A 313 -11.84 35.22 2.77
CA LEU A 313 -10.38 35.15 2.84
C LEU A 313 -9.77 35.84 4.07
N GLY A 314 -10.60 36.37 4.97
CA GLY A 314 -10.13 36.98 6.23
C GLY A 314 -9.58 38.39 6.09
N PHE A 315 -9.98 39.15 5.06
CA PHE A 315 -9.65 40.57 4.99
C PHE A 315 -10.27 41.34 6.17
N ALA A 316 -9.49 42.26 6.76
CA ALA A 316 -10.08 43.33 7.55
C ALA A 316 -11.00 44.17 6.66
N GLN A 317 -12.12 44.65 7.20
CA GLN A 317 -13.16 45.33 6.42
C GLN A 317 -12.62 46.50 5.57
N GLU A 318 -11.73 47.30 6.14
CA GLU A 318 -11.10 48.44 5.44
C GLU A 318 -10.26 47.97 4.24
N ASN A 319 -9.48 46.90 4.40
CA ASN A 319 -8.65 46.33 3.34
C ASN A 319 -9.50 45.69 2.25
N LEU A 320 -10.60 45.01 2.63
CA LEU A 320 -11.54 44.43 1.68
C LEU A 320 -12.12 45.52 0.78
N THR A 321 -12.64 46.60 1.36
CA THR A 321 -13.23 47.71 0.60
C THR A 321 -12.21 48.38 -0.32
N GLN A 322 -10.96 48.56 0.13
CA GLN A 322 -9.90 49.08 -0.73
C GLN A 322 -9.56 48.12 -1.88
N PHE A 323 -9.46 46.83 -1.60
CA PHE A 323 -9.14 45.81 -2.60
C PHE A 323 -10.27 45.67 -3.65
N GLU A 324 -11.53 45.67 -3.21
CA GLU A 324 -12.71 45.66 -4.09
C GLU A 324 -12.74 46.89 -5.01
N SER A 325 -12.38 48.07 -4.49
CA SER A 325 -12.27 49.28 -5.30
C SER A 325 -11.16 49.16 -6.36
N LEU A 326 -10.03 48.52 -6.05
CA LEU A 326 -8.92 48.35 -6.98
C LEU A 326 -9.25 47.40 -8.14
N ILE A 327 -9.90 46.26 -7.85
CA ILE A 327 -10.21 45.25 -8.88
C ILE A 327 -11.32 45.70 -9.85
N GLN A 328 -12.11 46.71 -9.48
CA GLN A 328 -13.15 47.29 -10.34
C GLN A 328 -12.65 48.39 -11.27
N ARG A 329 -11.38 48.83 -11.15
CA ARG A 329 -10.84 49.88 -12.01
C ARG A 329 -10.78 49.41 -13.48
N PRO A 330 -11.00 50.31 -14.46
CA PRO A 330 -11.03 49.95 -15.87
C PRO A 330 -9.66 49.52 -16.42
N HIS A 331 -8.57 50.00 -15.83
CA HIS A 331 -7.21 49.65 -16.20
C HIS A 331 -6.25 49.86 -15.02
N GLY A 332 -5.18 49.08 -14.98
CA GLY A 332 -4.13 49.18 -13.97
C GLY A 332 -3.43 47.84 -13.77
N MET A 333 -2.36 47.85 -12.98
CA MET A 333 -1.65 46.64 -12.59
C MET A 333 -1.79 46.45 -11.08
N LEU A 334 -2.29 45.29 -10.67
CA LEU A 334 -2.37 44.87 -9.28
C LEU A 334 -1.38 43.72 -9.07
N LEU A 335 -0.48 43.86 -8.09
CA LEU A 335 0.52 42.86 -7.77
C LEU A 335 0.22 42.23 -6.41
N VAL A 336 -0.02 40.92 -6.40
CA VAL A 336 -0.19 40.13 -5.16
C VAL A 336 1.12 39.40 -4.90
N THR A 337 1.79 39.73 -3.80
CA THR A 337 3.11 39.21 -3.44
C THR A 337 3.07 38.41 -2.14
N GLY A 338 4.04 37.52 -1.95
CA GLY A 338 4.14 36.64 -0.78
C GLY A 338 4.89 35.34 -1.11
N PRO A 339 5.41 34.62 -0.09
CA PRO A 339 6.12 33.35 -0.29
C PRO A 339 5.21 32.25 -0.82
N THR A 340 5.79 31.10 -1.20
CA THR A 340 5.02 29.92 -1.62
C THR A 340 4.03 29.51 -0.51
N GLY A 341 2.79 29.17 -0.89
CA GLY A 341 1.75 28.76 0.07
C GLY A 341 1.05 29.90 0.81
N SER A 342 1.38 31.18 0.54
CA SER A 342 0.76 32.32 1.24
C SER A 342 -0.65 32.71 0.75
N GLY A 343 -1.32 31.87 -0.05
CA GLY A 343 -2.68 32.13 -0.55
C GLY A 343 -2.81 33.08 -1.74
N LYS A 344 -1.71 33.48 -2.43
CA LYS A 344 -1.76 34.42 -3.57
C LYS A 344 -2.75 34.01 -4.66
N THR A 345 -2.64 32.75 -5.10
CA THR A 345 -3.49 32.21 -6.16
C THR A 345 -4.95 32.21 -5.72
N THR A 346 -5.22 31.79 -4.48
CA THR A 346 -6.57 31.84 -3.88
C THR A 346 -7.15 33.26 -3.88
N THR A 347 -6.37 34.27 -3.50
CA THR A 347 -6.81 35.68 -3.53
C THR A 347 -7.10 36.17 -4.96
N LEU A 348 -6.23 35.86 -5.93
CA LEU A 348 -6.42 36.26 -7.32
C LEU A 348 -7.65 35.62 -7.94
N TYR A 349 -7.88 34.34 -7.69
CA TYR A 349 -9.04 33.63 -8.18
C TYR A 349 -10.35 34.11 -7.55
N ALA A 350 -10.38 34.39 -6.25
CA ALA A 350 -11.55 35.00 -5.61
C ALA A 350 -11.86 36.39 -6.22
N ALA A 351 -10.82 37.19 -6.50
CA ALA A 351 -10.98 38.48 -7.16
C ALA A 351 -11.52 38.35 -8.59
N LEU A 352 -10.96 37.42 -9.38
CA LEU A 352 -11.42 37.10 -10.73
C LEU A 352 -12.88 36.64 -10.73
N GLY A 353 -13.27 35.81 -9.76
CA GLY A 353 -14.65 35.35 -9.58
C GLY A 353 -15.62 36.50 -9.31
N GLN A 354 -15.20 37.51 -8.52
CA GLN A 354 -16.01 38.68 -8.20
C GLN A 354 -16.19 39.64 -9.38
N ILE A 355 -15.18 39.76 -10.27
CA ILE A 355 -15.28 40.62 -11.46
C ILE A 355 -15.84 39.91 -12.70
N SER A 356 -15.95 38.58 -12.66
CA SER A 356 -16.45 37.74 -13.75
C SER A 356 -17.89 38.12 -14.10
N SER A 357 -18.10 38.45 -15.37
CA SER A 357 -19.42 38.81 -15.90
C SER A 357 -19.45 38.62 -17.41
N MET A 358 -20.64 38.44 -17.97
CA MET A 358 -20.81 38.33 -19.44
C MET A 358 -20.38 39.59 -20.20
N ALA A 359 -20.22 40.73 -19.51
CA ALA A 359 -19.82 42.00 -20.10
C ALA A 359 -18.29 42.18 -20.20
N LYS A 360 -17.49 41.31 -19.59
CA LYS A 360 -16.02 41.42 -19.56
C LYS A 360 -15.36 40.20 -20.19
N ASN A 361 -14.31 40.40 -20.98
CA ASN A 361 -13.53 39.31 -21.56
C ASN A 361 -12.32 38.95 -20.69
N LEU A 362 -12.56 38.22 -19.60
CA LEU A 362 -11.47 37.85 -18.69
C LEU A 362 -10.61 36.72 -19.25
N MET A 363 -9.29 36.93 -19.24
CA MET A 363 -8.30 35.97 -19.74
C MET A 363 -7.10 35.88 -18.80
N THR A 364 -6.55 34.68 -18.62
CA THR A 364 -5.38 34.43 -17.74
C THR A 364 -4.32 33.59 -18.45
N ILE A 365 -3.07 33.69 -17.97
CA ILE A 365 -1.97 32.79 -18.34
C ILE A 365 -1.32 32.27 -17.05
N GLU A 366 -1.23 30.95 -16.93
CA GLU A 366 -0.92 30.27 -15.67
C GLU A 366 0.03 29.08 -15.90
N ASP A 367 0.76 28.66 -14.86
CA ASP A 367 1.72 27.55 -14.93
C ASP A 367 1.73 26.73 -13.63
N PRO A 368 0.90 25.68 -13.52
CA PRO A 368 -0.22 25.32 -14.40
C PRO A 368 -1.52 26.08 -14.05
N VAL A 369 -2.60 25.84 -14.80
CA VAL A 369 -3.94 26.26 -14.37
C VAL A 369 -4.33 25.39 -13.17
N GLU A 370 -4.71 26.02 -12.04
CA GLU A 370 -5.01 25.29 -10.80
C GLU A 370 -6.43 24.72 -10.81
N TYR A 371 -7.40 25.52 -11.24
CA TYR A 371 -8.79 25.09 -11.45
C TYR A 371 -9.47 25.92 -12.53
N GLN A 372 -10.50 25.33 -13.13
CA GLN A 372 -11.27 25.96 -14.21
C GLN A 372 -12.33 26.90 -13.64
N MET A 373 -12.39 28.12 -14.16
CA MET A 373 -13.37 29.14 -13.81
C MET A 373 -14.33 29.39 -14.96
N THR A 374 -15.63 29.41 -14.65
CA THR A 374 -16.67 29.75 -15.62
C THR A 374 -16.50 31.19 -16.11
N LEU A 375 -16.68 31.40 -17.41
CA LEU A 375 -16.57 32.69 -18.11
C LEU A 375 -15.15 33.29 -18.21
N ILE A 376 -14.12 32.60 -17.74
CA ILE A 376 -12.73 33.07 -17.81
C ILE A 376 -11.93 32.15 -18.75
N ARG A 377 -11.23 32.75 -19.70
CA ARG A 377 -10.42 32.02 -20.69
C ARG A 377 -9.02 31.82 -20.14
N GLN A 378 -8.77 30.64 -19.55
CA GLN A 378 -7.50 30.33 -18.90
C GLN A 378 -6.55 29.61 -19.86
N THR A 379 -5.34 30.12 -20.01
CA THR A 379 -4.30 29.52 -20.85
C THR A 379 -3.19 28.96 -19.97
N GLN A 380 -2.84 27.68 -20.14
CA GLN A 380 -1.68 27.11 -19.48
C GLN A 380 -0.40 27.35 -20.29
N VAL A 381 0.70 27.67 -19.61
CA VAL A 381 2.04 27.71 -20.20
C VAL A 381 2.38 26.34 -20.80
N ASN A 382 2.82 26.35 -22.05
CA ASN A 382 3.22 25.15 -22.78
C ASN A 382 4.53 25.41 -23.52
N LEU A 383 5.64 25.09 -22.85
CA LEU A 383 6.99 25.30 -23.37
C LEU A 383 7.27 24.49 -24.65
N LYS A 384 6.69 23.29 -24.79
CA LYS A 384 6.86 22.44 -25.99
C LYS A 384 6.21 23.05 -27.22
N ALA A 385 5.05 23.70 -27.05
CA ALA A 385 4.34 24.41 -28.11
C ALA A 385 4.80 25.86 -28.31
N GLY A 386 5.78 26.34 -27.52
CA GLY A 386 6.27 27.73 -27.57
C GLY A 386 5.38 28.76 -26.85
N VAL A 387 4.38 28.32 -26.09
CA VAL A 387 3.50 29.20 -25.29
C VAL A 387 4.18 29.50 -23.95
N THR A 388 5.04 30.52 -23.93
CA THR A 388 5.65 31.09 -22.70
C THR A 388 4.77 32.18 -22.10
N PHE A 389 5.02 32.61 -20.86
CA PHE A 389 4.33 33.79 -20.29
C PHE A 389 4.40 35.03 -21.19
N ALA A 390 5.60 35.37 -21.69
CA ALA A 390 5.80 36.56 -22.51
C ALA A 390 5.16 36.45 -23.90
N ALA A 391 5.20 35.27 -24.53
CA ALA A 391 4.57 35.03 -25.84
C ALA A 391 3.05 34.95 -25.71
N GLY A 392 2.57 34.24 -24.67
CA GLY A 392 1.17 34.13 -24.31
C GLY A 392 0.56 35.51 -24.05
N LEU A 393 1.20 36.34 -23.21
CA LEU A 393 0.65 37.65 -22.84
C LEU A 393 0.52 38.57 -24.04
N ARG A 394 1.52 38.56 -24.94
CA ARG A 394 1.47 39.30 -26.21
C ARG A 394 0.30 38.85 -27.10
N SER A 395 0.00 37.55 -27.12
CA SER A 395 -1.12 37.01 -27.89
C SER A 395 -2.47 37.28 -27.24
N LEU A 396 -2.55 37.20 -25.91
CA LEU A 396 -3.74 37.50 -25.12
C LEU A 396 -4.19 38.95 -25.31
N LEU A 397 -3.27 39.91 -25.36
CA LEU A 397 -3.58 41.32 -25.64
C LEU A 397 -4.20 41.56 -27.04
N ARG A 398 -4.16 40.57 -27.95
CA ARG A 398 -4.82 40.62 -29.26
C ARG A 398 -6.18 39.91 -29.28
N GLN A 399 -6.69 39.51 -28.12
CA GLN A 399 -7.97 38.82 -27.98
C GLN A 399 -9.08 39.71 -27.42
N ASP A 400 -8.87 41.04 -27.39
CA ASP A 400 -9.80 42.02 -26.81
C ASP A 400 -10.13 41.74 -25.32
N PRO A 401 -9.11 41.58 -24.44
CA PRO A 401 -9.30 41.24 -23.01
C PRO A 401 -9.78 42.40 -22.15
#